data_AF-A0A061F1E1-F1
#
_entry.id   AF-A0A061F1E1-F1
#
_cell.length_a   1.000
_cell.length_b   1.000
_cell.length_c   1.000
_cell.angle_alpha   90.00
_cell.angle_beta   90.00
_cell.angle_gamma   90.00
#
_symmetry.space_group_name_H-M   'P 1'
#
loop_
_entity.id
_entity.type
_entity.pdbx_description
1 polymer ?
#
loop_
_entity_poly.entity_id
_entity_poly.type
_entity_poly.pdbx_seq_one_letter_code
_entity_poly.pdbx_strand_id
1 'polypeptide(L)'
;MLSEERNKAMTEAKTNNIRDCKGMSREWITNEIWDLLIDTVWGTKEWKDKSKKTRQNRLKAKEGSIPKHTGGSVPFVVHAKRMEMYNSVISQKYGEDSSSQPEFDLNAWIEAI
;
A
#
# COMPACT_ATOMS: atom_id res chain seq x y z
N MET A 1 -4.53 0.16 -18.26
CA MET A 1 -3.44 0.67 -17.38
C MET A 1 -2.11 0.01 -17.77
N LEU A 2 -0.94 0.69 -17.70
CA LEU A 2 0.36 0.15 -18.16
C LEU A 2 0.72 -1.23 -17.57
N SER A 3 0.36 -1.49 -16.31
CA SER A 3 0.59 -2.80 -15.68
C SER A 3 -0.27 -3.92 -16.26
N GLU A 4 -1.49 -3.61 -16.69
CA GLU A 4 -2.38 -4.57 -17.36
C GLU A 4 -1.84 -4.88 -18.74
N GLU A 5 -1.39 -3.86 -19.48
CA GLU A 5 -0.80 -4.04 -20.80
C GLU A 5 0.46 -4.88 -20.74
N ARG A 6 1.31 -4.64 -19.74
CA ARG A 6 2.47 -5.50 -19.46
C ARG A 6 2.06 -6.94 -19.20
N ASN A 7 1.03 -7.18 -18.38
CA ASN A 7 0.58 -8.53 -18.07
C ASN A 7 0.00 -9.24 -19.30
N LYS A 8 -0.76 -8.52 -20.13
CA LYS A 8 -1.28 -9.05 -21.41
C LYS A 8 -0.14 -9.40 -22.36
N ALA A 9 0.85 -8.52 -22.55
CA ALA A 9 2.02 -8.78 -23.39
C ALA A 9 2.78 -10.04 -22.94
N MET A 10 2.98 -10.22 -21.63
CA MET A 10 3.62 -11.42 -21.06
C MET A 10 2.80 -12.70 -21.31
N THR A 11 1.48 -12.58 -21.29
CA THR A 11 0.55 -13.70 -21.54
C THR A 11 0.56 -14.10 -23.02
N GLU A 12 0.51 -13.10 -23.91
CA GLU A 12 0.57 -13.27 -25.37
C GLU A 12 1.93 -13.87 -25.79
N ALA A 13 3.04 -13.38 -25.22
CA ALA A 13 4.38 -13.90 -25.46
C ALA A 13 4.68 -15.24 -24.78
N LYS A 14 3.79 -15.71 -23.89
CA LYS A 14 3.97 -16.93 -23.08
C LYS A 14 5.33 -16.99 -22.37
N THR A 15 5.79 -15.84 -21.88
CA THR A 15 7.10 -15.68 -21.24
C THR A 15 6.95 -15.14 -19.82
N ASN A 16 7.96 -15.45 -18.99
CA ASN A 16 8.15 -14.84 -17.67
C ASN A 16 9.25 -13.76 -17.69
N ASN A 17 9.89 -13.55 -18.84
CA ASN A 17 10.92 -12.53 -19.01
C ASN A 17 10.37 -11.33 -19.76
N ILE A 18 10.23 -10.20 -19.06
CA ILE A 18 9.69 -8.95 -19.63
C ILE A 18 10.48 -8.41 -20.83
N ARG A 19 11.75 -8.80 -21.00
CA ARG A 19 12.55 -8.38 -22.16
C ARG A 19 12.08 -9.03 -23.46
N ASP A 20 11.40 -10.16 -23.37
CA ASP A 20 10.87 -10.85 -24.55
C ASP A 20 9.61 -10.16 -25.09
N CYS A 21 9.03 -9.21 -24.32
CA CYS A 21 7.86 -8.43 -24.73
C CYS A 21 8.21 -7.15 -25.52
N LYS A 22 9.45 -6.98 -25.96
CA LYS A 22 9.83 -5.85 -26.81
C LYS A 22 9.09 -5.88 -28.14
N GLY A 23 8.72 -4.72 -28.67
CA GLY A 23 7.95 -4.61 -29.90
C GLY A 23 6.48 -5.05 -29.78
N MET A 24 6.01 -5.40 -28.59
CA MET A 24 4.61 -5.76 -28.31
C MET A 24 3.81 -4.57 -27.78
N SER A 25 4.09 -3.37 -28.29
CA SER A 25 3.37 -2.17 -27.87
C SER A 25 1.90 -2.22 -28.31
N ARG A 26 1.07 -1.43 -27.63
CA ARG A 26 -0.34 -1.22 -28.02
C ARG A 26 -0.42 0.00 -28.95
N GLU A 27 -1.53 0.13 -29.68
CA GLU A 27 -1.76 1.22 -30.64
C GLU A 27 -1.51 2.63 -30.07
N TRP A 28 -1.74 2.84 -28.77
CA TRP A 28 -1.60 4.14 -28.10
C TRP A 28 -0.18 4.45 -27.60
N ILE A 29 0.77 3.51 -27.68
CA ILE A 29 2.16 3.69 -27.23
C ILE A 29 3.12 3.18 -28.30
N THR A 30 4.12 3.99 -28.66
CA THR A 30 5.10 3.59 -29.67
C THR A 30 5.99 2.45 -29.15
N ASN A 31 6.46 1.60 -30.06
CA ASN A 31 7.40 0.53 -29.72
C ASN A 31 8.68 1.09 -29.07
N GLU A 32 9.15 2.27 -29.48
CA GLU A 32 10.31 2.92 -28.87
C GLU A 32 10.10 3.22 -27.39
N ILE A 33 8.97 3.83 -27.02
CA ILE A 33 8.66 4.15 -25.62
C ILE A 33 8.42 2.87 -24.82
N TRP A 34 7.74 1.88 -25.42
CA TRP A 34 7.49 0.59 -24.79
C TRP A 34 8.80 -0.15 -24.47
N ASP A 35 9.71 -0.24 -25.44
CA ASP A 35 11.00 -0.90 -25.28
C ASP A 35 11.89 -0.14 -24.28
N LEU A 36 11.82 1.20 -24.28
CA LEU A 36 12.49 2.03 -23.28
C LEU A 36 11.99 1.71 -21.87
N LEU A 37 10.67 1.56 -21.66
CA LEU A 37 10.09 1.16 -20.37
C LEU A 37 10.54 -0.25 -19.95
N ILE A 38 10.61 -1.18 -20.90
CA ILE A 38 11.12 -2.54 -20.65
C ILE A 38 12.57 -2.47 -20.19
N ASP A 39 13.42 -1.68 -20.84
CA ASP A 39 14.85 -1.64 -20.50
C ASP A 39 15.16 -0.85 -19.23
N THR A 40 14.52 0.30 -19.05
CA THR A 40 14.85 1.27 -18.00
C THR A 40 14.02 1.12 -16.73
N VAL A 41 12.82 0.52 -16.81
CA VAL A 41 11.93 0.38 -15.67
C VAL A 41 11.72 -1.09 -15.33
N TRP A 42 11.00 -1.84 -16.16
CA TRP A 42 10.50 -3.18 -15.79
C TRP A 42 11.55 -4.29 -15.86
N GLY A 43 12.55 -4.13 -16.71
CA GLY A 43 13.66 -5.07 -16.89
C GLY A 43 14.75 -4.94 -15.82
N THR A 44 14.78 -3.82 -15.09
CA THR A 44 15.79 -3.55 -14.07
C THR A 44 15.68 -4.50 -12.89
N LYS A 45 16.83 -4.83 -12.29
CA LYS A 45 16.89 -5.68 -11.10
C LYS A 45 16.15 -5.03 -9.93
N GLU A 46 16.33 -3.73 -9.73
CA GLU A 46 15.69 -2.98 -8.65
C GLU A 46 14.16 -3.09 -8.72
N TRP A 47 13.58 -2.87 -9.91
CA TRP A 47 12.14 -2.95 -10.08
C TRP A 47 11.61 -4.36 -9.84
N LYS A 48 12.31 -5.39 -10.34
CA LYS A 48 11.95 -6.80 -10.12
C LYS A 48 11.98 -7.17 -8.63
N ASP A 49 13.02 -6.74 -7.91
CA ASP A 49 13.16 -6.98 -6.47
C ASP A 49 12.06 -6.27 -5.68
N LYS A 50 11.78 -5.01 -6.00
CA LYS A 50 10.70 -4.21 -5.38
C LYS A 50 9.33 -4.84 -5.65
N SER A 51 9.05 -5.25 -6.88
CA SER A 51 7.81 -5.94 -7.26
C SER A 51 7.63 -7.26 -6.51
N LYS A 52 8.69 -8.08 -6.43
CA LYS A 52 8.71 -9.34 -5.68
C LYS A 52 8.46 -9.10 -4.19
N LYS A 53 9.13 -8.13 -3.58
CA LYS A 53 8.95 -7.75 -2.17
C LYS A 53 7.52 -7.30 -1.89
N THR A 54 6.95 -6.44 -2.74
CA THR A 54 5.55 -6.01 -2.60
C THR A 54 4.57 -7.18 -2.73
N ARG A 55 4.80 -8.10 -3.67
CA ARG A 55 4.01 -9.34 -3.79
C ARG A 55 4.11 -10.19 -2.52
N GLN A 56 5.32 -10.42 -2.01
CA GLN A 56 5.53 -11.18 -0.78
C GLN A 56 4.87 -10.50 0.42
N ASN A 57 4.97 -9.18 0.55
CA ASN A 57 4.32 -8.41 1.61
C ASN A 57 2.79 -8.55 1.57
N ARG A 58 2.19 -8.59 0.37
CA ARG A 58 0.74 -8.82 0.21
C ARG A 58 0.32 -10.25 0.57
N LEU A 59 1.19 -11.24 0.35
CA LEU A 59 0.88 -12.65 0.61
C LEU A 59 1.23 -13.09 2.05
N LYS A 60 2.12 -12.36 2.73
CA LYS A 60 2.53 -12.69 4.09
C LYS A 60 1.40 -12.37 5.06
N ALA A 61 0.85 -13.41 5.69
CA ALA A 61 -0.10 -13.23 6.78
C ALA A 61 0.54 -12.44 7.93
N LYS A 62 -0.17 -11.45 8.43
CA LYS A 62 0.16 -10.75 9.67
C LYS A 62 -0.94 -11.11 10.65
N GLU A 63 -0.58 -11.74 11.77
CA GLU A 63 -1.55 -12.11 12.82
C GLU A 63 -2.64 -13.10 12.35
N GLY A 64 -2.23 -14.13 11.60
CA GLY A 64 -3.12 -15.22 11.15
C GLY A 64 -4.02 -14.88 9.95
N SER A 65 -4.06 -13.63 9.51
CA SER A 65 -4.81 -13.19 8.31
C SER A 65 -3.87 -12.65 7.24
N ILE A 66 -4.12 -12.99 5.96
CA ILE A 66 -3.46 -12.32 4.84
C ILE A 66 -3.93 -10.86 4.88
N PRO A 67 -3.03 -9.87 5.04
CA PRO A 67 -3.40 -8.47 5.09
C PRO A 67 -3.93 -8.04 3.71
N LYS A 68 -5.24 -8.22 3.50
CA LYS A 68 -5.98 -7.56 2.43
C LYS A 68 -5.93 -6.08 2.77
N HIS A 69 -5.26 -5.29 1.93
CA HIS A 69 -5.10 -3.84 2.04
C HIS A 69 -6.24 -3.16 2.82
N THR A 70 -6.08 -3.01 4.14
CA THR A 70 -6.73 -1.96 4.90
C THR A 70 -5.69 -0.86 4.89
N GLY A 71 -5.67 -0.07 3.80
CA GLY A 71 -4.68 0.96 3.54
C GLY A 71 -4.76 2.04 4.62
N GLY A 72 -4.06 1.83 5.73
CA GLY A 72 -4.13 2.69 6.92
C GLY A 72 -5.50 2.69 7.63
N SER A 73 -6.52 2.03 7.07
CA SER A 73 -7.86 2.03 7.65
C SER A 73 -7.87 1.08 8.84
N VAL A 74 -8.23 1.63 9.99
CA VAL A 74 -8.44 0.87 11.22
C VAL A 74 -9.88 0.38 11.18
N PRO A 75 -10.18 -0.91 11.50
CA PRO A 75 -11.55 -1.36 11.63
C PRO A 75 -12.31 -0.44 12.59
N PHE A 76 -13.57 -0.10 12.30
CA PHE A 76 -14.35 0.83 13.11
C PHE A 76 -14.34 0.46 14.61
N VAL A 77 -14.43 -0.83 14.93
CA VAL A 77 -14.38 -1.34 16.31
C VAL A 77 -13.05 -1.01 17.00
N VAL A 78 -11.93 -1.12 16.28
CA VAL A 78 -10.60 -0.79 16.81
C VAL A 78 -10.45 0.72 16.97
N HIS A 79 -10.99 1.51 16.04
CA HIS A 79 -11.01 2.97 16.15
C HIS A 79 -11.86 3.44 17.33
N ALA A 80 -13.06 2.88 17.50
CA ALA A 80 -13.96 3.18 18.62
C ALA A 80 -13.29 2.89 19.97
N LYS A 81 -12.64 1.72 20.12
CA LYS A 81 -11.88 1.39 21.33
C LYS A 81 -10.75 2.38 21.62
N ARG A 82 -10.02 2.83 20.59
CA ARG A 82 -8.97 3.86 20.76
C ARG A 82 -9.56 5.20 21.20
N MET A 83 -10.73 5.58 20.68
CA MET A 83 -11.41 6.80 21.14
C MET A 83 -11.89 6.70 22.59
N GLU A 84 -12.41 5.54 23.01
CA GLU A 84 -12.78 5.30 24.41
C GLU A 84 -11.56 5.43 25.34
N MET A 85 -10.42 4.83 24.98
CA MET A 85 -9.18 4.94 25.76
C MET A 85 -8.66 6.37 25.81
N TYR A 86 -8.61 7.06 24.67
CA TYR A 86 -8.20 8.46 24.59
C TYR A 86 -9.07 9.36 25.48
N ASN A 87 -10.40 9.22 25.39
CA ASN A 87 -11.32 9.98 26.23
C ASN A 87 -11.11 9.68 27.72
N SER A 88 -10.81 8.44 28.08
CA SER A 88 -10.48 8.08 29.46
C SER A 88 -9.19 8.77 29.96
N VAL A 89 -8.14 8.81 29.14
CA VAL A 89 -6.87 9.50 29.47
C VAL A 89 -7.09 11.00 29.59
N ILE A 90 -7.86 11.60 28.66
CA ILE A 90 -8.19 13.03 28.69
C ILE A 90 -8.98 13.39 29.95
N SER A 91 -10.02 12.62 30.30
CA SER A 91 -10.80 12.85 31.52
C SER A 91 -9.97 12.71 32.80
N GLN A 92 -8.99 11.80 32.84
CA GLN A 92 -8.07 11.69 33.98
C GLN A 92 -7.14 12.90 34.11
N LYS A 93 -6.67 13.44 32.98
CA LYS A 93 -5.67 14.52 32.96
C LYS A 93 -6.27 15.91 33.15
N TYR A 94 -7.45 16.15 32.60
CA TYR A 94 -8.08 17.47 32.53
C TYR A 94 -9.43 17.56 33.25
N GLY A 95 -9.96 16.44 33.75
CA GLY A 95 -11.31 16.35 34.31
C GLY A 95 -12.38 16.21 33.22
N GLU A 96 -13.64 16.08 33.64
CA GLU A 96 -14.79 15.89 32.73
C GLU A 96 -15.28 17.17 32.05
N ASP A 97 -14.80 18.34 32.50
CA ASP A 97 -15.18 19.62 31.92
C ASP A 97 -14.48 19.85 30.57
N SER A 98 -15.27 19.76 29.50
CA SER A 98 -14.79 19.94 28.13
C SER A 98 -14.21 21.33 27.86
N SER A 99 -14.56 22.35 28.66
CA SER A 99 -14.00 23.69 28.49
C SER A 99 -12.53 23.80 28.91
N SER A 100 -12.07 22.84 29.73
CA SER A 100 -10.70 22.75 30.23
C SER A 100 -9.83 21.77 29.40
N GLN A 101 -10.44 21.05 28.46
CA GLN A 101 -9.75 20.06 27.62
C GLN A 101 -9.22 20.71 26.33
N PRO A 102 -8.00 20.37 25.89
CA PRO A 102 -7.49 20.80 24.59
C PRO A 102 -8.28 20.11 23.45
N GLU A 103 -8.39 20.79 22.30
CA GLU A 103 -9.03 20.23 21.10
C GLU A 103 -8.36 18.91 20.65
N PHE A 104 -7.04 18.78 20.86
CA PHE A 104 -6.29 17.54 20.65
C PHE A 104 -5.03 17.50 21.53
N ASP A 105 -4.79 16.37 22.20
CA ASP A 105 -3.54 16.09 22.93
C ASP A 105 -2.83 14.88 22.30
N LEU A 106 -1.72 15.16 21.61
CA LEU A 106 -0.91 14.14 20.96
C LEU A 106 -0.31 13.14 21.96
N ASN A 107 0.05 13.57 23.17
CA ASN A 107 0.65 12.70 24.17
C ASN A 107 -0.39 11.73 24.72
N ALA A 108 -1.59 12.23 25.06
CA ALA A 108 -2.71 11.38 25.46
C ALA A 108 -3.14 10.40 24.34
N TRP A 109 -3.03 10.82 23.08
CA TRP A 109 -3.29 9.96 21.93
C TRP A 109 -2.27 8.83 21.78
N ILE A 110 -0.98 9.12 22.02
CA ILE A 110 0.08 8.11 22.00
C ILE A 110 -0.07 7.12 23.16
N GLU A 111 -0.48 7.60 24.35
CA GLU A 111 -0.74 6.74 25.51
C GLU A 111 -1.93 5.78 25.31
N ALA A 112 -2.87 6.12 24.41
CA ALA A 112 -4.07 5.35 24.13
C ALA A 112 -3.96 4.34 22.96
N ILE A 113 -2.81 4.24 22.28
CA ILE A 113 -2.57 3.34 21.12
C ILE A 113 -1.69 2.15 21.50
#